data_AF-A0A6G3T7Q2-F1
#
_entry.id   AF-A0A6G3T7Q2-F1
#
_cell.length_a   1.000
_cell.length_b   1.000
_cell.length_c   1.000
_cell.angle_alpha   90.00
_cell.angle_beta   90.00
_cell.angle_gamma   90.00
#
_symmetry.space_group_name_H-M   'P 1'
#
loop_
_entity.id
_entity.type
_entity.pdbx_description
1 polymer ?
#
loop_
_entity_poly.entity_id
_entity_poly.type
_entity_poly.pdbx_seq_one_letter_code
_entity_poly.pdbx_strand_id
1 'polypeptide(L)'
;MRDHEPDHPADGERRLTTREAAELLGVKPETVYAYVSRGQLGSRRAPGSRGSTFDADEVRALARRNRRDGGTNPASAAGQELTVRTRLTLIENDRFSYRGVDAVELAARHTYEEVAEWLWTGELRPGTAFSAPESSVAVARRAVDALPEHAGPADRLRVAAIAAAVTDPLRFDLSEDAVLGTARVLIPTLVAALPPVLRDGHDRDPIARRLWTRLSGQEPDEPTLQALDTALGLLVDHDLAASTLAVRVAASARAHAYAAVSAGLGVIEGPLHGAAGGLAHRMLLEVLDLGSAAPVVAEELRAGRR
;
A
#
# COMPACT_ATOMS: atom_id res chain seq x y z
N MET A 1 -25.40 -0.38 66.62
CA MET A 1 -26.14 -1.58 67.08
C MET A 1 -26.72 -2.24 65.85
N ARG A 2 -26.02 -3.30 65.39
CA ARG A 2 -26.43 -4.38 64.48
C ARG A 2 -26.83 -4.02 63.04
N ASP A 3 -25.84 -4.11 62.18
CA ASP A 3 -25.96 -4.62 60.81
C ASP A 3 -26.52 -6.04 60.82
N HIS A 4 -27.45 -6.31 59.90
CA HIS A 4 -27.84 -7.66 59.52
C HIS A 4 -28.01 -7.66 57.99
N GLU A 5 -26.91 -7.89 57.27
CA GLU A 5 -26.96 -8.37 55.90
C GLU A 5 -26.89 -9.91 55.91
N PRO A 6 -27.67 -10.58 55.04
CA PRO A 6 -27.74 -12.03 55.01
C PRO A 6 -26.54 -12.65 54.29
N ASP A 7 -26.11 -13.76 54.89
CA ASP A 7 -25.09 -14.71 54.51
C ASP A 7 -25.24 -15.19 53.04
N HIS A 8 -24.23 -14.93 52.21
CA HIS A 8 -24.05 -15.63 50.93
C HIS A 8 -22.82 -16.54 51.04
N PRO A 9 -22.98 -17.86 50.81
CA PRO A 9 -21.95 -18.84 51.10
C PRO A 9 -20.73 -18.62 50.22
N ALA A 10 -19.55 -18.64 50.84
CA ALA A 10 -18.25 -18.62 50.17
C ALA A 10 -18.18 -19.74 49.11
N ASP A 11 -18.10 -19.36 47.83
CA ASP A 11 -17.97 -20.27 46.69
C ASP A 11 -16.59 -20.94 46.77
N GLY A 12 -16.58 -22.16 47.34
CA GLY A 12 -15.37 -22.94 47.57
C GLY A 12 -14.61 -23.25 46.27
N GLU A 13 -13.28 -23.21 46.36
CA GLU A 13 -12.25 -23.50 45.35
C GLU A 13 -12.69 -24.50 44.25
N ARG A 14 -13.35 -24.01 43.20
CA ARG A 14 -13.72 -24.85 42.05
C ARG A 14 -12.47 -25.13 41.22
N ARG A 15 -11.99 -26.36 41.28
CA ARG A 15 -10.78 -26.81 40.57
C ARG A 15 -11.16 -27.42 39.21
N LEU A 16 -10.53 -26.97 38.14
CA LEU A 16 -10.75 -27.44 36.77
C LEU A 16 -9.81 -28.58 36.40
N THR A 17 -10.28 -29.53 35.61
CA THR A 17 -9.41 -30.52 34.95
C THR A 17 -8.58 -29.87 33.83
N THR A 18 -7.53 -30.55 33.36
CA THR A 18 -6.73 -30.06 32.22
C THR A 18 -7.58 -29.78 30.98
N ARG A 19 -8.61 -30.61 30.72
CA ARG A 19 -9.48 -30.44 29.56
C ARG A 19 -10.36 -29.19 29.70
N GLU A 20 -10.99 -29.01 30.85
CA GLU A 20 -11.83 -27.84 31.11
C GLU A 20 -11.01 -26.54 31.11
N ALA A 21 -9.79 -26.56 31.65
CA ALA A 21 -8.89 -25.42 31.60
C ALA A 21 -8.48 -25.08 30.15
N ALA A 22 -8.20 -26.10 29.32
CA ALA A 22 -7.87 -25.93 27.91
C ALA A 22 -9.03 -25.31 27.11
N GLU A 23 -10.25 -25.81 27.35
CA GLU A 23 -11.48 -25.28 26.74
C GLU A 23 -11.73 -23.81 27.14
N LEU A 24 -11.53 -23.45 28.42
CA LEU A 24 -11.73 -22.08 28.90
C LEU A 24 -10.69 -21.09 28.33
N LEU A 25 -9.46 -21.55 28.11
CA LEU A 25 -8.37 -20.78 27.52
C LEU A 25 -8.38 -20.75 25.99
N GLY A 26 -9.17 -21.62 25.33
CA GLY A 26 -9.19 -21.75 23.88
C GLY A 26 -7.92 -22.37 23.29
N VAL A 27 -7.25 -23.26 24.03
CA VAL A 27 -5.97 -23.89 23.64
C VAL A 27 -6.05 -25.42 23.72
N LYS A 28 -5.00 -26.12 23.27
CA LYS A 28 -4.90 -27.58 23.44
C LYS A 28 -4.44 -27.95 24.87
N PRO A 29 -4.79 -29.14 25.40
CA PRO A 29 -4.38 -29.58 26.74
C PRO A 29 -2.87 -29.53 27.00
N GLU A 30 -2.04 -29.77 25.99
CA GLU A 30 -0.58 -29.70 26.09
C GLU A 30 -0.10 -28.27 26.38
N THR A 31 -0.79 -27.27 25.82
CA THR A 31 -0.49 -25.85 26.03
C THR A 31 -0.80 -25.40 27.46
N VAL A 32 -1.75 -26.06 28.14
CA VAL A 32 -2.03 -25.79 29.57
C VAL A 32 -0.82 -26.11 30.43
N TYR A 33 -0.10 -27.20 30.16
CA TYR A 33 1.13 -27.54 30.87
C TYR A 33 2.29 -26.59 30.55
N ALA A 34 2.32 -25.99 29.36
CA ALA A 34 3.29 -24.95 29.03
C ALA A 34 3.08 -23.69 29.88
N TYR A 35 1.83 -23.29 30.17
CA TYR A 35 1.53 -22.19 31.09
C TYR A 35 2.00 -22.49 32.52
N VAL A 36 1.86 -23.73 32.98
CA VAL A 36 2.40 -24.16 34.28
C VAL A 36 3.93 -24.06 34.30
N SER A 37 4.60 -24.56 33.25
CA SER A 37 6.06 -24.51 33.17
C SER A 37 6.62 -23.09 33.16
N ARG A 38 5.84 -22.12 32.67
CA ARG A 38 6.19 -20.68 32.67
C ARG A 38 5.77 -19.96 33.95
N GLY A 39 5.22 -20.67 34.93
CA GLY A 39 4.73 -20.10 36.19
C GLY A 39 3.48 -19.23 36.04
N GLN A 40 2.74 -19.38 34.94
CA GLN A 40 1.53 -18.60 34.64
C GLN A 40 0.24 -19.27 35.14
N LEU A 41 0.29 -20.56 35.48
CA LEU A 41 -0.77 -21.30 36.17
C LEU A 41 -0.19 -22.22 37.25
N GLY A 42 -0.87 -22.31 38.39
CA GLY A 42 -0.66 -23.32 39.40
C GLY A 42 -1.33 -24.65 39.03
N SER A 43 -0.58 -25.75 39.11
CA SER A 43 -1.11 -27.10 38.97
C SER A 43 -0.97 -27.85 40.30
N ARG A 44 -2.02 -28.56 40.74
CA ARG A 44 -1.88 -29.60 41.79
C ARG A 44 -2.42 -30.93 41.27
N ARG A 45 -1.82 -32.04 41.71
CA ARG A 45 -2.32 -33.38 41.44
C ARG A 45 -3.12 -33.87 42.65
N ALA A 46 -4.34 -34.31 42.42
CA ALA A 46 -5.12 -34.97 43.46
C ALA A 46 -4.67 -36.45 43.57
N PRO A 47 -4.50 -37.00 44.79
CA PRO A 47 -4.13 -38.40 44.98
C PRO A 47 -5.14 -39.32 44.29
N GLY A 48 -4.68 -40.19 43.39
CA GLY A 48 -5.52 -41.15 42.66
C GLY A 48 -6.12 -40.67 41.33
N SER A 49 -5.90 -39.41 40.92
CA SER A 49 -6.38 -38.89 39.62
C SER A 49 -5.30 -38.98 38.53
N ARG A 50 -5.70 -39.27 37.28
CA ARG A 50 -4.78 -39.38 36.12
C ARG A 50 -4.34 -38.02 35.53
N GLY A 51 -4.60 -36.89 36.17
CA GLY A 51 -4.30 -35.56 35.60
C GLY A 51 -4.17 -34.44 36.64
N SER A 52 -3.52 -33.34 36.23
CA SER A 52 -3.43 -32.13 37.05
C SER A 52 -4.75 -31.35 37.06
N THR A 53 -5.06 -30.73 38.19
CA THR A 53 -6.18 -29.79 38.33
C THR A 53 -5.67 -28.36 38.61
N PHE A 54 -6.46 -27.39 38.17
CA PHE A 54 -6.13 -25.96 38.08
C PHE A 54 -7.15 -25.13 38.84
N ASP A 55 -6.74 -23.99 39.38
CA ASP A 55 -7.68 -23.05 40.00
C ASP A 55 -8.53 -22.35 38.93
N ALA A 56 -9.86 -22.36 39.07
CA ALA A 56 -10.74 -21.78 38.04
C ALA A 56 -10.55 -20.27 37.88
N ASP A 57 -10.25 -19.54 38.96
CA ASP A 57 -10.10 -18.09 38.92
C ASP A 57 -8.76 -17.68 38.32
N GLU A 58 -7.70 -18.46 38.57
CA GLU A 58 -6.40 -18.30 37.92
C GLU A 58 -6.51 -18.51 36.41
N VAL A 59 -7.21 -19.58 35.98
CA VAL A 59 -7.46 -19.87 34.56
C VAL A 59 -8.30 -18.77 33.91
N ARG A 60 -9.36 -18.27 34.57
CA ARG A 60 -10.17 -17.15 34.06
C ARG A 60 -9.36 -15.85 34.00
N ALA A 61 -8.51 -15.58 34.98
CA ALA A 61 -7.66 -14.41 35.00
C ALA A 61 -6.63 -14.44 33.86
N LEU A 62 -6.03 -15.61 33.61
CA LEU A 62 -5.13 -15.82 32.47
C LEU A 62 -5.88 -15.68 31.13
N ALA A 63 -7.09 -16.21 31.01
CA ALA A 63 -7.92 -16.05 29.81
C ALA A 63 -8.23 -14.56 29.53
N ARG A 64 -8.56 -13.78 30.56
CA ARG A 64 -8.78 -12.33 30.44
C ARG A 64 -7.50 -11.58 30.07
N ARG A 65 -6.35 -11.98 30.61
CA ARG A 65 -5.04 -11.39 30.30
C ARG A 65 -4.64 -11.69 28.85
N ASN A 66 -4.78 -12.94 28.39
CA ASN A 66 -4.49 -13.32 27.01
C ASN A 66 -5.41 -12.59 26.02
N ARG A 67 -6.69 -12.39 26.35
CA ARG A 67 -7.61 -11.58 25.51
C ARG A 67 -7.22 -10.10 25.42
N ARG A 68 -6.59 -9.54 26.47
CA ARG A 68 -6.12 -8.14 26.49
C ARG A 68 -4.75 -7.97 25.81
N ASP A 69 -3.84 -8.94 26.00
CA ASP A 69 -2.45 -8.85 25.56
C ASP A 69 -2.18 -9.52 24.20
N GLY A 70 -3.12 -10.26 23.62
CA GLY A 70 -2.98 -10.77 22.27
C GLY A 70 -4.13 -11.67 21.81
N GLY A 71 -4.88 -11.21 20.81
CA GLY A 71 -5.73 -12.04 19.95
C GLY A 71 -4.93 -13.12 19.21
N THR A 72 -4.46 -14.12 19.93
CA THR A 72 -3.70 -15.26 19.42
C THR A 72 -4.60 -16.48 19.39
N ASN A 73 -5.52 -16.46 18.44
CA ASN A 73 -6.23 -17.65 18.01
C ASN A 73 -5.28 -18.46 17.10
N PRO A 74 -5.02 -19.76 17.30
CA PRO A 74 -4.10 -20.54 16.46
C PRO A 74 -4.53 -20.67 14.99
N ALA A 75 -5.72 -20.19 14.64
CA ALA A 75 -6.19 -20.02 13.27
C ALA A 75 -5.57 -18.80 12.54
N SER A 76 -4.85 -17.92 13.23
CA SER A 76 -4.26 -16.69 12.66
C SER A 76 -2.91 -16.87 11.94
N ALA A 77 -2.42 -18.11 11.82
CA ALA A 77 -1.26 -18.39 10.96
C ALA A 77 -1.58 -18.24 9.46
N ALA A 78 -2.87 -18.30 9.10
CA ALA A 78 -3.37 -17.95 7.77
C ALA A 78 -4.04 -16.57 7.84
N GLY A 79 -3.28 -15.51 7.55
CA GLY A 79 -3.83 -14.15 7.48
C GLY A 79 -3.56 -13.30 8.71
N GLN A 80 -2.29 -13.08 9.05
CA GLN A 80 -1.94 -11.84 9.73
C GLN A 80 -2.30 -10.69 8.79
N GLU A 81 -3.42 -10.03 9.06
CA GLU A 81 -3.81 -8.81 8.37
C GLU A 81 -2.73 -7.77 8.65
N LEU A 82 -1.92 -7.48 7.63
CA LEU A 82 -0.75 -6.63 7.76
C LEU A 82 -1.22 -5.20 8.03
N THR A 83 -1.35 -4.85 9.29
CA THR A 83 -1.87 -3.53 9.69
C THR A 83 -0.77 -2.49 9.53
N VAL A 84 -0.92 -1.62 8.53
CA VAL A 84 -0.02 -0.48 8.33
C VAL A 84 -0.71 0.79 8.79
N ARG A 85 -0.11 1.50 9.75
CA ARG A 85 -0.54 2.85 10.11
C ARG A 85 0.09 3.87 9.17
N THR A 86 -0.73 4.72 8.57
CA THR A 86 -0.31 5.81 7.68
C THR A 86 -1.13 7.07 7.99
N ARG A 87 -0.62 8.23 7.57
CA ARG A 87 -1.31 9.53 7.64
C ARG A 87 -1.40 10.19 6.26
N LEU A 88 -1.11 9.44 5.19
CA LEU A 88 -1.00 9.97 3.84
C LEU A 88 -2.35 10.05 3.15
N THR A 89 -3.12 8.97 3.19
CA THR A 89 -4.34 8.84 2.40
C THR A 89 -5.42 8.14 3.21
N LEU A 90 -6.66 8.60 3.06
CA LEU A 90 -7.84 7.98 3.63
C LEU A 90 -8.90 7.83 2.54
N ILE A 91 -9.37 6.58 2.36
CA ILE A 91 -10.48 6.22 1.47
C ILE A 91 -11.59 5.62 2.33
N GLU A 92 -12.68 6.37 2.53
CA GLU A 92 -13.83 5.93 3.31
C GLU A 92 -15.12 6.55 2.78
N ASN A 93 -16.22 5.80 2.76
CA ASN A 93 -17.55 6.29 2.40
C ASN A 93 -17.58 7.05 1.05
N ASP A 94 -16.94 6.46 0.03
CA ASP A 94 -16.77 7.06 -1.31
C ASP A 94 -16.06 8.43 -1.33
N ARG A 95 -15.36 8.78 -0.25
CA ARG A 95 -14.50 9.96 -0.17
C ARG A 95 -13.05 9.53 -0.17
N PHE A 96 -12.24 10.42 -0.74
CA PHE A 96 -10.81 10.22 -0.93
C PHE A 96 -10.09 11.50 -0.52
N SER A 97 -9.17 11.38 0.45
CA SER A 97 -8.45 12.52 0.99
C SER A 97 -6.98 12.21 1.16
N TYR A 98 -6.15 13.21 0.89
CA TYR A 98 -4.73 13.21 1.16
C TYR A 98 -4.49 14.01 2.43
N ARG A 99 -3.79 13.47 3.43
CA ARG A 99 -3.45 14.13 4.71
C ARG A 99 -4.63 14.89 5.35
N GLY A 100 -5.87 14.40 5.16
CA GLY A 100 -7.10 15.00 5.68
C GLY A 100 -7.75 16.10 4.80
N VAL A 101 -7.19 16.41 3.64
CA VAL A 101 -7.75 17.35 2.65
C VAL A 101 -8.36 16.56 1.48
N ASP A 102 -9.52 16.99 1.00
CA ASP A 102 -10.19 16.37 -0.15
C ASP A 102 -9.27 16.33 -1.38
N ALA A 103 -9.05 15.12 -1.91
CA ALA A 103 -8.09 14.91 -2.99
C ALA A 103 -8.55 15.55 -4.32
N VAL A 104 -9.87 15.65 -4.54
CA VAL A 104 -10.44 16.25 -5.74
C VAL A 104 -10.29 17.78 -5.69
N GLU A 105 -10.60 18.39 -4.54
CA GLU A 105 -10.38 19.82 -4.34
C GLU A 105 -8.91 20.19 -4.49
N LEU A 106 -8.01 19.37 -3.96
CA LEU A 106 -6.57 19.61 -4.03
C LEU A 106 -6.06 19.50 -5.47
N ALA A 107 -6.37 18.41 -6.18
CA ALA A 107 -5.92 18.20 -7.56
C ALA A 107 -6.52 19.22 -8.56
N ALA A 108 -7.67 19.81 -8.24
CA ALA A 108 -8.28 20.85 -9.07
C ALA A 108 -7.62 22.24 -8.88
N ARG A 109 -6.83 22.45 -7.82
CA ARG A 109 -6.26 23.76 -7.46
C ARG A 109 -4.74 23.84 -7.49
N HIS A 110 -4.08 22.69 -7.42
CA HIS A 110 -2.63 22.58 -7.30
C HIS A 110 -2.07 21.71 -8.40
N THR A 111 -0.82 21.99 -8.79
CA THR A 111 -0.16 21.16 -9.79
C THR A 111 0.19 19.79 -9.23
N TYR A 112 0.39 18.80 -10.11
CA TYR A 112 0.86 17.47 -9.69
C TYR A 112 2.09 17.54 -8.77
N GLU A 113 3.09 18.37 -9.10
CA GLU A 113 4.31 18.49 -8.31
C GLU A 113 4.08 19.10 -6.93
N GLU A 114 3.20 20.11 -6.83
CA GLU A 114 2.81 20.71 -5.55
C GLU A 114 2.11 19.68 -4.65
N VAL A 115 1.20 18.89 -5.23
CA VAL A 115 0.49 17.83 -4.51
C VAL A 115 1.46 16.74 -4.05
N ALA A 116 2.36 16.27 -4.93
CA ALA A 116 3.35 15.25 -4.60
C ALA A 116 4.31 15.72 -3.48
N GLU A 117 4.85 16.93 -3.60
CA GLU A 117 5.74 17.53 -2.61
C GLU A 117 5.06 17.69 -1.25
N TRP A 118 3.81 18.13 -1.23
CA TRP A 118 3.02 18.23 -0.01
C TRP A 118 2.72 16.85 0.59
N LEU A 119 2.43 15.85 -0.24
CA LEU A 119 2.19 14.50 0.25
C LEU A 119 3.45 13.93 0.93
N TRP A 120 4.63 14.16 0.36
CA TRP A 120 5.89 13.70 0.93
C TRP A 120 6.29 14.46 2.19
N THR A 121 6.28 15.79 2.14
CA THR A 121 6.86 16.66 3.19
C THR A 121 5.84 17.12 4.24
N GLY A 122 4.55 17.15 3.89
CA GLY A 122 3.51 17.82 4.68
C GLY A 122 3.48 19.35 4.49
N GLU A 123 4.34 19.92 3.64
CA GLU A 123 4.42 21.34 3.38
C GLU A 123 4.02 21.65 1.93
N LEU A 124 3.01 22.49 1.75
CA LEU A 124 2.60 22.94 0.42
C LEU A 124 3.53 24.05 -0.04
N ARG A 125 4.18 23.85 -1.19
CA ARG A 125 5.19 24.76 -1.74
C ARG A 125 4.76 25.22 -3.13
N PRO A 126 4.13 26.40 -3.25
CA PRO A 126 3.69 26.90 -4.55
C PRO A 126 4.84 27.05 -5.55
N GLY A 127 4.61 26.66 -6.80
CA GLY A 127 5.62 26.70 -7.87
C GLY A 127 6.67 25.59 -7.75
N THR A 128 6.37 24.49 -7.07
CA THR A 128 7.23 23.31 -7.06
C THR A 128 7.41 22.78 -8.48
N ALA A 129 8.65 22.47 -8.85
CA ALA A 129 8.97 21.86 -10.14
C ALA A 129 10.04 20.78 -9.97
N PHE A 130 9.94 19.72 -10.77
CA PHE A 130 10.86 18.60 -10.75
C PHE A 130 11.74 18.59 -12.00
N SER A 131 13.05 18.56 -11.79
CA SER A 131 14.05 18.57 -12.87
C SER A 131 14.96 17.35 -12.78
N ALA A 132 15.43 16.88 -13.93
CA ALA A 132 16.29 15.71 -14.04
C ALA A 132 17.69 16.12 -14.50
N PRO A 133 18.76 15.63 -13.87
CA PRO A 133 20.12 15.80 -14.38
C PRO A 133 20.28 15.15 -15.76
N GLU A 134 20.88 15.87 -16.70
CA GLU A 134 21.10 15.39 -18.07
C GLU A 134 21.88 14.07 -18.11
N SER A 135 22.83 13.88 -17.18
CA SER A 135 23.62 12.65 -17.06
C SER A 135 22.75 11.42 -16.77
N SER A 136 21.75 11.55 -15.89
CA SER A 136 20.83 10.46 -15.55
C SER A 136 19.88 10.17 -16.70
N VAL A 137 19.32 11.22 -17.30
CA VAL A 137 18.44 11.13 -18.48
C VAL A 137 19.15 10.47 -19.65
N ALA A 138 20.40 10.83 -19.94
CA ALA A 138 21.16 10.28 -21.06
C ALA A 138 21.38 8.76 -20.92
N VAL A 139 21.65 8.27 -19.71
CA VAL A 139 21.81 6.82 -19.45
C VAL A 139 20.46 6.11 -19.54
N ALA A 140 19.41 6.68 -18.94
CA ALA A 140 18.06 6.12 -18.99
C ALA A 140 17.53 6.03 -20.43
N ARG A 141 17.69 7.09 -21.24
CA ARG A 141 17.32 7.08 -22.66
C ARG A 141 18.04 5.99 -23.44
N ARG A 142 19.37 5.87 -23.31
CA ARG A 142 20.12 4.82 -24.01
C ARG A 142 19.64 3.41 -23.65
N ALA A 143 19.28 3.17 -22.39
CA ALA A 143 18.75 1.89 -21.97
C ALA A 143 17.35 1.63 -22.55
N VAL A 144 16.50 2.66 -22.59
CA VAL A 144 15.16 2.59 -23.20
C VAL A 144 15.22 2.41 -24.72
N ASP A 145 16.13 3.09 -25.40
CA ASP A 145 16.30 3.04 -26.86
C ASP A 145 16.82 1.67 -27.34
N ALA A 146 17.45 0.91 -26.45
CA ALA A 146 17.90 -0.46 -26.74
C ALA A 146 16.76 -1.49 -26.68
N LEU A 147 15.57 -1.11 -26.20
CA LEU A 147 14.43 -2.01 -26.10
C LEU A 147 13.77 -2.24 -27.47
N PRO A 148 13.17 -3.43 -27.70
CA PRO A 148 12.41 -3.70 -28.91
C PRO A 148 11.29 -2.67 -29.15
N GLU A 149 10.91 -2.49 -30.42
CA GLU A 149 9.85 -1.54 -30.81
C GLU A 149 8.51 -1.81 -30.12
N HIS A 150 8.19 -3.07 -29.83
CA HIS A 150 6.95 -3.47 -29.15
C HIS A 150 6.96 -3.22 -27.63
N ALA A 151 8.07 -2.77 -27.04
CA ALA A 151 8.13 -2.44 -25.62
C ALA A 151 7.28 -1.20 -25.33
N GLY A 152 6.31 -1.35 -24.41
CA GLY A 152 5.38 -0.30 -24.05
C GLY A 152 5.97 0.73 -23.08
N PRO A 153 5.25 1.82 -22.77
CA PRO A 153 5.72 2.83 -21.82
C PRO A 153 6.08 2.24 -20.45
N ALA A 154 5.30 1.28 -19.92
CA ALA A 154 5.58 0.67 -18.62
C ALA A 154 6.93 -0.08 -18.59
N ASP A 155 7.21 -0.91 -19.60
CA ASP A 155 8.50 -1.60 -19.76
C ASP A 155 9.67 -0.59 -19.77
N ARG A 156 9.49 0.49 -20.53
CA ARG A 156 10.51 1.54 -20.69
C ARG A 156 10.75 2.28 -19.38
N LEU A 157 9.70 2.61 -18.62
CA LEU A 157 9.82 3.25 -17.30
C LEU A 157 10.58 2.36 -16.30
N ARG A 158 10.34 1.04 -16.32
CA ARG A 158 11.07 0.08 -15.47
C ARG A 158 12.56 0.06 -15.79
N VAL A 159 12.90 -0.02 -17.07
CA VAL A 159 14.30 -0.02 -17.52
C VAL A 159 14.97 1.32 -17.22
N ALA A 160 14.27 2.43 -17.42
CA ALA A 160 14.75 3.76 -17.06
C ALA A 160 15.03 3.90 -15.56
N ALA A 161 14.19 3.34 -14.68
CA ALA A 161 14.40 3.37 -13.23
C ALA A 161 15.69 2.64 -12.81
N ILE A 162 15.93 1.47 -13.38
CA ILE A 162 17.15 0.67 -13.13
C ILE A 162 18.38 1.41 -13.66
N ALA A 163 18.28 1.97 -14.87
CA ALA A 163 19.36 2.73 -15.50
C ALA A 163 19.68 4.02 -14.71
N ALA A 164 18.68 4.73 -14.21
CA ALA A 164 18.87 5.91 -13.37
C ALA A 164 19.58 5.54 -12.05
N ALA A 165 19.21 4.42 -11.43
CA ALA A 165 19.81 3.96 -10.18
C ALA A 165 21.33 3.82 -10.26
N VAL A 166 21.86 3.27 -11.36
CA VAL A 166 23.31 3.07 -11.50
C VAL A 166 24.08 4.37 -11.72
N THR A 167 23.41 5.45 -12.13
CA THR A 167 24.03 6.78 -12.27
C THR A 167 24.17 7.54 -10.96
N ASP A 168 23.46 7.09 -9.93
CA ASP A 168 23.46 7.73 -8.62
C ASP A 168 24.43 7.00 -7.65
N PRO A 169 25.61 7.59 -7.35
CA PRO A 169 26.55 7.02 -6.41
C PRO A 169 26.06 7.09 -4.96
N LEU A 170 25.13 8.02 -4.67
CA LEU A 170 24.57 8.26 -3.34
C LEU A 170 23.25 7.52 -3.12
N ARG A 171 22.81 6.65 -4.05
CA ARG A 171 21.54 5.92 -3.94
C ARG A 171 21.33 5.16 -2.62
N PHE A 172 22.41 4.78 -1.93
CA PHE A 172 22.34 4.05 -0.66
C PHE A 172 22.22 4.97 0.56
N ASP A 173 22.28 6.29 0.39
CA ASP A 173 21.90 7.23 1.42
C ASP A 173 20.37 7.19 1.58
N LEU A 174 19.93 6.67 2.73
CA LEU A 174 18.51 6.51 3.07
C LEU A 174 18.02 7.61 4.01
N SER A 175 18.77 8.70 4.16
CA SER A 175 18.28 9.90 4.85
C SER A 175 17.06 10.47 4.12
N GLU A 176 16.19 11.12 4.87
CA GLU A 176 14.95 11.71 4.34
C GLU A 176 15.24 12.66 3.17
N ASP A 177 16.22 13.55 3.34
CA ASP A 177 16.62 14.51 2.31
C ASP A 177 17.13 13.81 1.03
N ALA A 178 17.91 12.74 1.15
CA ALA A 178 18.41 11.98 0.01
C ALA A 178 17.28 11.25 -0.74
N VAL A 179 16.34 10.66 0.00
CA VAL A 179 15.17 9.97 -0.59
C VAL A 179 14.25 10.96 -1.30
N LEU A 180 13.96 12.11 -0.68
CA LEU A 180 13.16 13.18 -1.29
C LEU A 180 13.86 13.76 -2.53
N GLY A 181 15.17 14.01 -2.44
CA GLY A 181 15.99 14.43 -3.59
C GLY A 181 15.93 13.44 -4.74
N THR A 182 16.03 12.14 -4.43
CA THR A 182 15.89 11.06 -5.41
C THR A 182 14.50 11.07 -6.06
N ALA A 183 13.42 11.21 -5.29
CA ALA A 183 12.06 11.24 -5.84
C ALA A 183 11.85 12.39 -6.83
N ARG A 184 12.29 13.61 -6.46
CA ARG A 184 12.22 14.82 -7.31
C ARG A 184 13.03 14.69 -8.61
N VAL A 185 14.07 13.87 -8.64
CA VAL A 185 14.89 13.61 -9.83
C VAL A 185 14.38 12.43 -10.65
N LEU A 186 13.91 11.37 -10.00
CA LEU A 186 13.54 10.12 -10.65
C LEU A 186 12.33 10.32 -11.56
N ILE A 187 11.25 10.95 -11.08
CA ILE A 187 10.03 11.19 -11.86
C ILE A 187 10.32 11.90 -13.20
N PRO A 188 10.98 13.08 -13.23
CA PRO A 188 11.31 13.74 -14.49
C PRO A 188 12.31 12.94 -15.34
N THR A 189 13.20 12.13 -14.73
CA THR A 189 14.10 11.24 -15.46
C THR A 189 13.32 10.16 -16.21
N LEU A 190 12.35 9.54 -15.56
CA LEU A 190 11.50 8.51 -16.14
C LEU A 190 10.69 9.05 -17.33
N VAL A 191 10.07 10.22 -17.18
CA VAL A 191 9.33 10.88 -18.26
C VAL A 191 10.27 11.24 -19.42
N ALA A 192 11.43 11.84 -19.12
CA ALA A 192 12.39 12.24 -20.14
C ALA A 192 13.05 11.06 -20.86
N ALA A 193 13.05 9.86 -20.26
CA ALA A 193 13.59 8.64 -20.86
C ALA A 193 12.66 8.02 -21.92
N LEU A 194 11.37 8.37 -21.90
CA LEU A 194 10.45 7.92 -22.95
C LEU A 194 10.80 8.53 -24.31
N PRO A 195 10.66 7.78 -25.42
CA PRO A 195 10.86 8.33 -26.75
C PRO A 195 9.94 9.53 -27.00
N PRO A 196 10.43 10.64 -27.58
CA PRO A 196 9.59 11.78 -27.91
C PRO A 196 8.62 11.42 -29.03
N VAL A 197 7.35 11.77 -28.86
CA VAL A 197 6.34 11.73 -29.93
C VAL A 197 6.27 13.11 -30.60
N LEU A 198 6.27 14.17 -29.78
CA LEU A 198 6.47 15.55 -30.21
C LEU A 198 7.89 16.00 -29.87
N ARG A 199 8.44 16.91 -30.69
CA ARG A 199 9.78 17.47 -30.50
C ARG A 199 9.82 18.67 -29.55
N ASP A 200 8.64 19.20 -29.21
CA ASP A 200 8.50 20.35 -28.32
C ASP A 200 8.53 19.94 -26.84
N GLY A 201 8.93 20.88 -26.00
CA GLY A 201 8.99 20.73 -24.54
C GLY A 201 10.31 21.20 -23.96
N HIS A 202 10.24 21.86 -22.80
CA HIS A 202 11.38 22.33 -22.03
C HIS A 202 11.56 21.49 -20.77
N ASP A 203 12.81 21.32 -20.32
CA ASP A 203 13.09 20.57 -19.09
C ASP A 203 12.48 21.19 -17.83
N ARG A 204 12.08 22.47 -17.91
CA ARG A 204 11.40 23.22 -16.84
C ARG A 204 9.88 23.22 -16.95
N ASP A 205 9.32 22.62 -18.01
CA ASP A 205 7.87 22.50 -18.13
C ASP A 205 7.32 21.56 -17.04
N PRO A 206 6.05 21.73 -16.63
CA PRO A 206 5.38 20.80 -15.73
C PRO A 206 5.41 19.37 -16.26
N ILE A 207 5.40 18.39 -15.34
CA ILE A 207 5.42 16.96 -15.66
C ILE A 207 4.28 16.59 -16.61
N ALA A 208 3.08 17.15 -16.43
CA ALA A 208 1.95 16.91 -17.32
C ALA A 208 2.27 17.25 -18.79
N ARG A 209 2.80 18.45 -19.06
CA ARG A 209 3.21 18.86 -20.42
C ARG A 209 4.34 17.99 -20.95
N ARG A 210 5.34 17.70 -20.13
CA ARG A 210 6.46 16.83 -20.53
C ARG A 210 6.02 15.42 -20.84
N LEU A 211 5.05 14.87 -20.11
CA LEU A 211 4.49 13.54 -20.34
C LEU A 211 3.62 13.54 -21.60
N TRP A 212 2.83 14.59 -21.83
CA TRP A 212 2.02 14.74 -23.03
C TRP A 212 2.85 14.59 -24.31
N THR A 213 4.01 15.25 -24.38
CA THR A 213 4.88 15.17 -25.58
C THR A 213 5.53 13.80 -25.80
N ARG A 214 5.45 12.90 -24.83
CA ARG A 214 5.92 11.50 -24.91
C ARG A 214 4.82 10.51 -25.23
N LEU A 215 3.55 10.87 -25.02
CA LEU A 215 2.41 9.96 -25.14
C LEU A 215 1.46 10.34 -26.27
N SER A 216 1.40 11.62 -26.64
CA SER A 216 0.47 12.17 -27.63
C SER A 216 1.21 12.81 -28.79
N GLY A 217 0.68 12.60 -30.01
CA GLY A 217 1.12 13.29 -31.21
C GLY A 217 0.29 14.52 -31.56
N GLN A 218 -0.62 14.94 -30.67
CA GLN A 218 -1.44 16.14 -30.84
C GLN A 218 -0.81 17.30 -30.08
N GLU A 219 -0.81 18.50 -30.65
CA GLU A 219 -0.38 19.70 -29.94
C GLU A 219 -1.25 19.92 -28.69
N PRO A 220 -0.65 20.13 -27.50
CA PRO A 220 -1.42 20.32 -26.28
C PRO A 220 -2.12 21.68 -26.26
N ASP A 221 -3.38 21.69 -25.85
CA ASP A 221 -4.07 22.90 -25.40
C ASP A 221 -4.10 22.98 -23.87
N GLU A 222 -4.37 24.18 -23.35
CA GLU A 222 -4.37 24.43 -21.91
C GLU A 222 -5.41 23.58 -21.14
N PRO A 223 -6.67 23.45 -21.61
CA PRO A 223 -7.65 22.59 -20.93
C PRO A 223 -7.23 21.13 -20.84
N THR A 224 -6.61 20.59 -21.89
CA THR A 224 -6.16 19.19 -21.93
C THR A 224 -4.96 18.96 -21.02
N LEU A 225 -4.02 19.90 -20.97
CA LEU A 225 -2.90 19.85 -20.02
C LEU A 225 -3.39 19.94 -18.58
N GLN A 226 -4.34 20.83 -18.29
CA GLN A 226 -4.95 20.93 -16.97
C GLN A 226 -5.67 19.63 -16.57
N ALA A 227 -6.37 18.99 -17.51
CA ALA A 227 -7.03 17.71 -17.27
C ALA A 227 -6.01 16.59 -16.96
N LEU A 228 -4.90 16.54 -17.70
CA LEU A 228 -3.82 15.57 -17.44
C LEU A 228 -3.17 15.83 -16.08
N ASP A 229 -2.86 17.08 -15.75
CA ASP A 229 -2.25 17.46 -14.48
C ASP A 229 -3.15 17.14 -13.29
N THR A 230 -4.45 17.43 -13.41
CA THR A 230 -5.49 17.06 -12.43
C THR A 230 -5.54 15.54 -12.27
N ALA A 231 -5.53 14.78 -13.37
CA ALA A 231 -5.54 13.32 -13.33
C ALA A 231 -4.28 12.77 -12.64
N LEU A 232 -3.10 13.34 -12.89
CA LEU A 232 -1.87 12.97 -12.18
C LEU A 232 -1.97 13.26 -10.68
N GLY A 233 -2.52 14.42 -10.28
CA GLY A 233 -2.78 14.76 -8.89
C GLY A 233 -3.76 13.79 -8.20
N LEU A 234 -4.82 13.38 -8.90
CA LEU A 234 -5.77 12.38 -8.40
C LEU A 234 -5.18 10.97 -8.27
N LEU A 235 -4.10 10.67 -9.01
CA LEU A 235 -3.44 9.37 -9.05
C LEU A 235 -2.11 9.34 -8.27
N VAL A 236 -1.78 10.40 -7.53
CA VAL A 236 -0.49 10.51 -6.84
C VAL A 236 -0.31 9.43 -5.76
N ASP A 237 -1.41 8.99 -5.13
CA ASP A 237 -1.42 7.91 -4.13
C ASP A 237 -2.77 7.20 -4.11
N HIS A 238 -2.83 5.96 -3.62
CA HIS A 238 -4.08 5.21 -3.45
C HIS A 238 -3.99 4.27 -2.25
N ASP A 239 -3.54 4.82 -1.12
CA ASP A 239 -3.34 4.12 0.15
C ASP A 239 -2.50 2.82 -0.05
N LEU A 240 -2.88 1.70 0.58
CA LEU A 240 -2.14 0.44 0.51
C LEU A 240 -2.46 -0.39 -0.73
N ALA A 241 -2.51 0.26 -1.90
CA ALA A 241 -2.48 -0.40 -3.19
C ALA A 241 -1.37 -1.47 -3.26
N ALA A 242 -1.57 -2.52 -4.06
CA ALA A 242 -0.63 -3.65 -4.13
C ALA A 242 0.81 -3.19 -4.48
N SER A 243 0.96 -2.21 -5.37
CA SER A 243 2.25 -1.59 -5.70
C SER A 243 2.85 -0.86 -4.50
N THR A 244 2.07 -0.08 -3.76
CA THR A 244 2.51 0.61 -2.54
C THR A 244 2.98 -0.38 -1.49
N LEU A 245 2.26 -1.49 -1.29
CA LEU A 245 2.69 -2.55 -0.38
C LEU A 245 4.04 -3.16 -0.80
N ALA A 246 4.25 -3.41 -2.09
CA ALA A 246 5.53 -3.92 -2.59
C ALA A 246 6.70 -2.93 -2.37
N VAL A 247 6.46 -1.63 -2.61
CA VAL A 247 7.43 -0.57 -2.28
C VAL A 247 7.77 -0.61 -0.80
N ARG A 248 6.77 -0.74 0.09
CA ARG A 248 6.98 -0.81 1.55
C ARG A 248 7.76 -2.05 1.97
N VAL A 249 7.50 -3.21 1.36
CA VAL A 249 8.27 -4.44 1.61
C VAL A 249 9.74 -4.23 1.22
N ALA A 250 10.02 -3.68 0.03
CA ALA A 250 11.38 -3.37 -0.39
C ALA A 250 12.07 -2.37 0.57
N ALA A 251 11.36 -1.30 0.96
CA ALA A 251 11.87 -0.32 1.91
C ALA A 251 12.16 -0.92 3.29
N SER A 252 11.37 -1.90 3.75
CA SER A 252 11.60 -2.61 5.03
C SER A 252 12.90 -3.41 5.04
N ALA A 253 13.37 -3.86 3.87
CA ALA A 253 14.66 -4.50 3.67
C ALA A 253 15.81 -3.50 3.46
N ARG A 254 15.58 -2.20 3.70
CA ARG A 254 16.53 -1.09 3.46
C ARG A 254 16.96 -0.97 2.00
N ALA A 255 16.07 -1.29 1.05
CA ALA A 255 16.32 -1.01 -0.35
C ALA A 255 16.37 0.50 -0.61
N HIS A 256 17.24 0.93 -1.52
CA HIS A 256 17.28 2.32 -1.98
C HIS A 256 16.03 2.72 -2.76
N ALA A 257 15.76 4.02 -2.86
CA ALA A 257 14.52 4.56 -3.45
C ALA A 257 14.24 4.02 -4.86
N TYR A 258 15.24 3.97 -5.76
CA TYR A 258 15.07 3.41 -7.11
C TYR A 258 14.63 1.93 -7.10
N ALA A 259 15.17 1.12 -6.18
CA ALA A 259 14.82 -0.29 -6.08
C ALA A 259 13.43 -0.48 -5.47
N ALA A 260 13.06 0.35 -4.49
CA ALA A 260 11.71 0.38 -3.94
C ALA A 260 10.67 0.75 -5.01
N VAL A 261 10.93 1.81 -5.81
CA VAL A 261 10.08 2.19 -6.94
C VAL A 261 10.01 1.07 -7.98
N SER A 262 11.14 0.42 -8.29
CA SER A 262 11.18 -0.71 -9.23
C SER A 262 10.30 -1.88 -8.77
N ALA A 263 10.22 -2.16 -7.46
CA ALA A 263 9.31 -3.16 -6.91
C ALA A 263 7.84 -2.77 -7.13
N GLY A 264 7.48 -1.50 -6.91
CA GLY A 264 6.14 -0.98 -7.19
C GLY A 264 5.76 -1.06 -8.68
N LEU A 265 6.67 -0.63 -9.57
CA LEU A 265 6.49 -0.73 -11.03
C LEU A 265 6.35 -2.18 -11.50
N GLY A 266 7.01 -3.14 -10.84
CA GLY A 266 6.83 -4.56 -11.13
C GLY A 266 5.42 -5.07 -10.82
N VAL A 267 4.75 -4.51 -9.82
CA VAL A 267 3.39 -4.91 -9.42
C VAL A 267 2.31 -4.20 -10.22
N ILE A 268 2.53 -2.94 -10.62
CA ILE A 268 1.50 -2.15 -11.36
C ILE A 268 1.14 -2.74 -12.71
N GLU A 269 2.04 -3.48 -13.35
CA GLU A 269 1.75 -4.18 -14.62
C GLU A 269 0.82 -5.40 -14.45
N GLY A 270 0.50 -5.80 -13.22
CA GLY A 270 -0.44 -6.86 -12.96
C GLY A 270 -1.84 -6.56 -13.56
N PRO A 271 -2.50 -7.54 -14.20
CA PRO A 271 -3.79 -7.33 -14.87
C PRO A 271 -4.91 -6.91 -13.91
N LEU A 272 -4.76 -7.21 -12.62
CA LEU A 272 -5.72 -6.84 -11.55
C LEU A 272 -5.34 -5.54 -10.83
N HIS A 273 -4.31 -4.82 -11.30
CA HIS A 273 -3.85 -3.58 -10.69
C HIS A 273 -3.85 -2.42 -11.71
N GLY A 274 -2.77 -2.21 -12.45
CA GLY A 274 -2.66 -1.06 -13.36
C GLY A 274 -3.36 -1.22 -14.71
N ALA A 275 -3.87 -2.41 -15.06
CA ALA A 275 -4.48 -2.64 -16.36
C ALA A 275 -5.95 -2.17 -16.48
N ALA A 276 -6.60 -1.81 -15.36
CA ALA A 276 -8.02 -1.47 -15.32
C ALA A 276 -8.40 -0.31 -16.27
N GLY A 277 -7.58 0.75 -16.32
CA GLY A 277 -7.83 1.90 -17.20
C GLY A 277 -7.83 1.53 -18.69
N GLY A 278 -6.93 0.65 -19.11
CA GLY A 278 -6.89 0.17 -20.49
C GLY A 278 -8.06 -0.73 -20.86
N LEU A 279 -8.55 -1.54 -19.92
CA LEU A 279 -9.77 -2.34 -20.10
C LEU A 279 -11.00 -1.44 -20.25
N ALA A 280 -11.16 -0.45 -19.36
CA ALA A 280 -12.26 0.52 -19.42
C ALA A 280 -12.23 1.33 -20.73
N HIS A 281 -11.06 1.80 -21.16
CA HIS A 281 -10.93 2.54 -22.42
C HIS A 281 -11.35 1.69 -23.63
N ARG A 282 -10.93 0.41 -23.70
CA ARG A 282 -11.37 -0.50 -24.78
C ARG A 282 -12.87 -0.71 -24.79
N MET A 283 -13.48 -0.91 -23.63
CA MET A 283 -14.93 -1.03 -23.51
C MET A 283 -15.63 0.24 -24.03
N LEU A 284 -15.14 1.42 -23.67
CA LEU A 284 -15.69 2.69 -24.15
C LEU A 284 -15.57 2.85 -25.68
N LEU A 285 -14.44 2.45 -26.27
CA LEU A 285 -14.28 2.45 -27.73
C LEU A 285 -15.29 1.52 -28.42
N GLU A 286 -15.51 0.32 -27.87
CA GLU A 286 -16.52 -0.60 -28.41
C GLU A 286 -17.94 -0.03 -28.33
N VAL A 287 -18.26 0.68 -27.24
CA VAL A 287 -19.53 1.38 -27.10
C VAL A 287 -19.70 2.47 -28.17
N LEU A 288 -18.63 3.22 -28.47
CA LEU A 288 -18.64 4.24 -29.51
C LEU A 288 -18.81 3.64 -30.90
N ASP A 289 -18.11 2.54 -31.19
CA ASP A 289 -18.19 1.84 -32.49
C ASP A 289 -19.58 1.23 -32.74
N LEU A 290 -20.21 0.66 -31.70
CA LEU A 290 -21.56 0.09 -31.80
C LEU A 290 -22.67 1.13 -31.67
N GLY A 291 -22.35 2.33 -31.20
CA GLY A 291 -23.31 3.40 -30.92
C GLY A 291 -24.25 3.12 -29.74
N SER A 292 -23.98 2.08 -28.92
CA SER A 292 -24.80 1.73 -27.76
C SER A 292 -24.02 0.93 -26.73
N ALA A 293 -24.23 1.25 -25.45
CA ALA A 293 -23.62 0.53 -24.34
C ALA A 293 -24.27 -0.83 -24.07
N ALA A 294 -25.57 -0.98 -24.40
CA ALA A 294 -26.35 -2.19 -24.11
C ALA A 294 -25.73 -3.49 -24.67
N PRO A 295 -25.32 -3.58 -25.96
CA PRO A 295 -24.70 -4.79 -26.48
C PRO A 295 -23.36 -5.13 -25.82
N VAL A 296 -22.51 -4.14 -25.55
CA VAL A 296 -21.21 -4.33 -24.90
C VAL A 296 -21.38 -4.88 -23.49
N VAL A 297 -22.23 -4.25 -22.69
CA VAL A 297 -22.54 -4.72 -21.32
C VAL A 297 -23.15 -6.11 -21.34
N ALA A 298 -24.05 -6.41 -22.29
CA ALA A 298 -24.65 -7.74 -22.40
C ALA A 298 -23.60 -8.83 -22.70
N GLU A 299 -22.59 -8.53 -23.51
CA GLU A 299 -21.51 -9.46 -23.82
C GLU A 299 -20.55 -9.66 -22.63
N GLU A 300 -20.19 -8.59 -21.92
CA GLU A 300 -19.40 -8.69 -20.68
C GLU A 300 -20.09 -9.59 -19.63
N LEU A 301 -21.39 -9.38 -19.42
CA LEU A 301 -22.21 -10.19 -18.51
C LEU A 301 -22.29 -11.66 -18.97
N ARG A 302 -22.44 -11.90 -20.28
CA ARG A 302 -22.47 -13.25 -20.86
C ARG A 302 -21.14 -13.97 -20.68
N ALA A 303 -20.03 -13.24 -20.78
CA ALA A 303 -18.69 -13.76 -20.55
C ALA A 303 -18.31 -13.88 -19.06
N GLY A 304 -19.22 -13.54 -18.14
CA GLY A 304 -19.02 -13.66 -16.70
C GLY A 304 -18.16 -12.57 -16.08
N ARG A 305 -17.92 -11.47 -16.81
CA ARG A 305 -17.23 -10.28 -16.30
C ARG A 305 -18.29 -9.34 -15.71
N ARG A 306 -18.05 -8.86 -14.48
CA ARG A 306 -18.99 -8.02 -13.71
C ARG A 306 -18.30 -6.75 -13.27
#